data_AF-A0A1G1FDD2-F1
#
_entry.id   AF-A0A1G1FDD2-F1
#
_cell.length_a   1.000
_cell.length_b   1.000
_cell.length_c   1.000
_cell.angle_alpha   90.00
_cell.angle_beta   90.00
_cell.angle_gamma   90.00
#
_symmetry.space_group_name_H-M   'P 1'
#
loop_
_entity.id
_entity.type
_entity.pdbx_description
1 polymer ?
#
loop_
_entity_poly.entity_id
_entity_poly.type
_entity_poly.pdbx_seq_one_letter_code
_entity_poly.pdbx_strand_id
1 'polypeptide(L)'
;MATKTRLSEAAIAEAFSLLWDFSLERFDLGSEEFQGGLVLSRKYKITLSDAAYVELSRRLKCTFVTADKKLYEKVKSIKSAELL
;
A
#
# COMPACT_ATOMS: atom_id res chain seq x y z
N MET A 1 -19.94 4.86 6.20
CA MET A 1 -20.44 6.18 5.74
C MET A 1 -19.45 6.66 4.69
N ALA A 2 -19.75 6.50 3.40
CA ALA A 2 -18.90 7.04 2.35
C ALA A 2 -19.38 8.46 2.07
N THR A 3 -18.63 9.46 2.52
CA THR A 3 -18.95 10.87 2.27
C THR A 3 -18.76 11.11 0.78
N LYS A 4 -19.84 11.07 0.00
CA LYS A 4 -19.83 11.40 -1.43
C LYS A 4 -19.80 12.92 -1.59
N THR A 5 -18.74 13.55 -1.11
CA THR A 5 -18.50 14.97 -1.36
C THR A 5 -17.92 15.09 -2.76
N ARG A 6 -18.63 15.77 -3.66
CA ARG A 6 -18.09 16.07 -4.98
C ARG A 6 -16.93 17.07 -4.80
N LEU A 7 -15.73 16.63 -5.10
CA LEU A 7 -14.57 17.52 -5.12
C LEU A 7 -14.67 18.43 -6.35
N SER A 8 -14.29 19.71 -6.18
CA SER A 8 -14.07 20.59 -7.32
C SER A 8 -12.82 20.17 -8.07
N GLU A 9 -12.72 20.51 -9.35
CA GLU A 9 -11.50 20.26 -10.14
C GLU A 9 -10.27 20.92 -9.48
N ALA A 10 -10.44 22.10 -8.89
CA ALA A 10 -9.40 22.78 -8.12
C ALA A 10 -8.92 21.96 -6.90
N ALA A 11 -9.85 21.40 -6.12
CA ALA A 11 -9.50 20.57 -4.96
C ALA A 11 -8.79 19.27 -5.37
N ILE A 12 -9.16 18.69 -6.53
CA ILE A 12 -8.46 17.52 -7.08
C ILE A 12 -7.03 17.92 -7.48
N ALA A 13 -6.86 19.01 -8.22
CA ALA A 13 -5.55 19.49 -8.65
C ALA A 13 -4.63 19.81 -7.46
N GLU A 14 -5.16 20.46 -6.42
CA GLU A 14 -4.43 20.73 -5.18
C GLU A 14 -3.99 19.43 -4.48
N ALA A 15 -4.89 18.44 -4.35
CA ALA A 15 -4.54 17.15 -3.76
C ALA A 15 -3.43 16.42 -4.52
N PHE A 16 -3.45 16.46 -5.86
CA PHE A 16 -2.38 15.89 -6.68
C PHE A 16 -1.05 16.64 -6.52
N SER A 17 -1.08 17.97 -6.43
CA SER A 17 0.13 18.76 -6.14
C SER A 17 0.73 18.37 -4.79
N LEU A 18 -0.12 18.30 -3.76
CA LEU A 18 0.31 17.88 -2.43
C LEU A 18 0.94 16.49 -2.44
N LEU A 19 0.32 15.51 -3.12
CA LEU A 19 0.89 14.16 -3.28
C LEU A 19 2.30 14.16 -3.87
N TRP A 20 2.61 15.10 -4.76
CA TRP A 20 3.95 15.26 -5.32
C TRP A 20 4.92 15.89 -4.32
N ASP A 21 4.42 16.78 -3.46
CA ASP A 21 5.20 17.47 -2.41
C ASP A 21 5.46 16.60 -1.17
N PHE A 22 4.69 15.51 -0.98
CA PHE A 22 4.83 14.57 0.15
C PHE A 22 6.20 13.87 0.23
N SER A 23 7.11 14.12 -0.72
CA SER A 23 8.50 13.63 -0.69
C SER A 23 8.59 12.11 -0.54
N LEU A 24 7.64 11.40 -1.15
CA LEU A 24 7.60 9.94 -1.14
C LEU A 24 8.65 9.39 -2.09
N GLU A 25 9.45 8.45 -1.61
CA GLU A 25 10.34 7.69 -2.47
C GLU A 25 9.52 6.67 -3.27
N ARG A 26 9.68 6.70 -4.59
CA ARG A 26 9.05 5.74 -5.49
C ARG A 26 9.99 4.58 -5.74
N PHE A 27 9.48 3.36 -5.55
CA PHE A 27 10.18 2.13 -5.88
C PHE A 27 9.52 1.45 -7.07
N ASP A 28 10.32 1.11 -8.08
CA ASP A 28 9.88 0.22 -9.15
C ASP A 28 10.16 -1.24 -8.77
N LEU A 29 9.18 -2.12 -8.98
CA LEU A 29 9.28 -3.53 -8.59
C LEU A 29 9.86 -4.35 -9.74
N GLY A 30 10.95 -5.05 -9.46
CA GLY A 30 11.58 -5.98 -10.38
C GLY A 30 10.95 -7.36 -10.36
N SER A 31 11.53 -8.29 -11.13
CA SER A 31 11.04 -9.66 -11.22
C SER A 31 11.10 -10.40 -9.87
N GLU A 32 12.07 -10.09 -9.02
CA GLU A 32 12.18 -10.71 -7.69
C GLU A 32 11.05 -10.26 -6.75
N GLU A 33 10.78 -8.96 -6.69
CA GLU A 33 9.68 -8.41 -5.89
C GLU A 33 8.33 -8.92 -6.40
N PHE A 34 8.19 -9.05 -7.72
CA PHE A 34 7.00 -9.62 -8.33
C PHE A 34 6.77 -11.08 -7.92
N GLN A 35 7.83 -11.90 -7.91
CA GLN A 35 7.76 -13.28 -7.43
C GLN A 35 7.41 -13.35 -5.94
N GLY A 36 8.00 -12.49 -5.11
CA GLY A 36 7.66 -12.37 -3.69
C GLY A 36 6.19 -12.00 -3.47
N GLY A 37 5.68 -11.04 -4.24
CA GLY A 37 4.27 -10.64 -4.24
C GLY A 37 3.33 -11.79 -4.66
N LEU A 38 3.70 -12.60 -5.66
CA LEU A 38 2.92 -13.78 -6.05
C LEU A 38 2.84 -14.83 -4.93
N VAL A 39 3.94 -15.06 -4.20
CA VAL A 39 3.94 -15.98 -3.05
C VAL A 39 3.04 -15.44 -1.94
N LEU A 40 3.16 -14.14 -1.61
CA LEU A 40 2.38 -13.50 -0.55
C LEU A 40 0.89 -13.43 -0.87
N SER A 41 0.53 -13.04 -2.09
CA SER A 41 -0.88 -12.97 -2.55
C SER A 41 -1.59 -14.31 -2.39
N ARG A 42 -0.93 -15.41 -2.78
CA ARG A 42 -1.46 -16.77 -2.59
C ARG A 42 -1.54 -17.16 -1.13
N LYS A 43 -0.48 -16.93 -0.35
CA LYS A 43 -0.40 -17.28 1.08
C LYS A 43 -1.50 -16.59 1.90
N TYR A 44 -1.69 -15.30 1.70
CA TYR A 44 -2.60 -14.47 2.50
C TYR A 44 -3.96 -14.25 1.84
N LYS A 45 -4.17 -14.79 0.63
CA LYS A 45 -5.41 -14.61 -0.16
C LYS A 45 -5.76 -13.12 -0.31
N ILE A 46 -4.77 -12.33 -0.74
CA ILE A 46 -4.88 -10.89 -1.02
C ILE A 46 -4.57 -10.63 -2.49
N THR A 47 -4.89 -9.44 -2.99
CA THR A 47 -4.58 -9.09 -4.38
C THR A 47 -3.07 -9.02 -4.58
N LEU A 48 -2.61 -9.13 -5.83
CA LEU A 48 -1.20 -8.95 -6.15
C LEU A 48 -0.71 -7.55 -5.79
N SER A 49 -1.56 -6.53 -5.99
CA SER A 49 -1.26 -5.15 -5.62
C SER A 49 -1.03 -5.00 -4.11
N ASP A 50 -1.90 -5.57 -3.27
CA ASP A 50 -1.72 -5.55 -1.82
C ASP A 50 -0.43 -6.28 -1.42
N ALA A 51 -0.20 -7.44 -2.01
CA ALA A 51 1.00 -8.24 -1.75
C ALA A 51 2.29 -7.54 -2.18
N ALA A 52 2.25 -6.70 -3.21
CA ALA A 52 3.39 -5.94 -3.69
C ALA A 52 3.86 -4.92 -2.65
N TYR A 53 2.93 -4.19 -2.00
CA TYR A 53 3.29 -3.27 -0.90
C TYR A 53 3.84 -4.01 0.33
N VAL A 54 3.26 -5.17 0.64
CA VAL A 54 3.76 -6.03 1.73
C VAL A 54 5.17 -6.55 1.41
N GLU A 55 5.43 -7.02 0.18
CA GLU A 55 6.78 -7.45 -0.23
C GLU A 55 7.77 -6.30 -0.18
N LEU A 56 7.39 -5.13 -0.68
CA LEU A 56 8.25 -3.94 -0.66
C LEU A 56 8.64 -3.56 0.77
N SER A 57 7.70 -3.54 1.71
CA SER A 57 8.00 -3.23 3.12
C SER A 57 9.02 -4.21 3.74
N ARG A 58 8.93 -5.50 3.38
CA ARG A 58 9.87 -6.52 3.85
C ARG A 58 11.26 -6.35 3.27
N ARG A 59 11.36 -5.98 1.98
CA ARG A 59 12.61 -5.70 1.27
C ARG A 59 13.32 -4.49 1.88
N LEU A 60 12.56 -3.43 2.15
CA LEU A 60 13.05 -2.20 2.78
C LEU A 60 13.24 -2.32 4.30
N LYS A 61 12.78 -3.43 4.90
CA LYS A 61 12.80 -3.66 6.36
C LYS A 61 12.09 -2.54 7.14
N CYS A 62 11.01 -2.01 6.58
CA CYS A 62 10.20 -0.97 7.20
C CYS A 62 8.83 -1.49 7.60
N THR A 63 8.09 -0.68 8.37
CA THR A 63 6.72 -1.00 8.77
C THR A 63 5.78 -0.92 7.58
N PHE A 64 4.97 -1.95 7.38
CA PHE A 64 3.85 -1.92 6.43
C PHE A 64 2.66 -1.17 7.06
N VAL A 65 2.30 -0.02 6.51
CA VAL A 65 1.17 0.79 6.99
C VAL A 65 0.03 0.70 5.98
N THR A 66 -1.19 0.45 6.47
CA THR A 66 -2.40 0.47 5.63
C THR A 66 -3.61 1.00 6.40
N ALA A 67 -4.54 1.64 5.70
CA ALA A 67 -5.86 1.97 6.24
C ALA A 67 -6.89 0.85 5.97
N ASP A 68 -6.55 -0.16 5.18
CA ASP A 68 -7.44 -1.30 4.92
C ASP A 68 -7.36 -2.30 6.08
N LYS A 69 -8.37 -2.25 6.95
CA LYS A 69 -8.51 -3.16 8.08
C LYS A 69 -8.54 -4.65 7.67
N LYS A 70 -9.17 -5.00 6.54
CA LYS A 70 -9.24 -6.40 6.10
C LYS A 70 -7.88 -6.90 5.64
N LEU A 71 -7.12 -6.04 4.96
CA LEU A 71 -5.75 -6.34 4.57
C LEU A 71 -4.87 -6.49 5.81
N TYR A 72 -4.91 -5.52 6.72
CA TYR A 72 -4.18 -5.56 7.98
C TYR A 72 -4.44 -6.87 8.75
N GLU A 73 -5.69 -7.26 8.95
CA GLU A 73 -6.02 -8.48 9.69
C GLU A 73 -5.43 -9.75 9.05
N LYS A 74 -5.32 -9.79 7.71
CA LYS A 74 -4.68 -10.91 6.99
C LYS A 74 -3.17 -10.92 7.16
N VAL A 75 -2.52 -9.76 7.21
CA VAL A 75 -1.05 -9.64 7.15
C VAL A 75 -0.37 -9.23 8.45
N LYS A 76 -1.12 -8.91 9.52
CA LYS A 76 -0.59 -8.48 10.84
C LYS A 76 0.36 -9.46 11.53
N SER A 77 0.41 -10.72 11.06
CA SER A 77 1.39 -11.71 11.50
C SER A 77 2.80 -11.47 10.96
N ILE A 78 2.93 -10.65 9.92
CA ILE A 78 4.21 -10.17 9.42
C ILE A 78 4.75 -9.18 10.44
N LYS A 79 6.00 -9.37 10.88
CA LYS A 79 6.66 -8.43 11.80
C LYS A 79 6.60 -7.03 11.17
N SER A 80 6.11 -6.07 11.94
CA SER A 80 5.99 -4.65 11.57
C SER A 80 4.88 -4.34 10.56
N ALA A 81 3.62 -4.55 10.94
CA ALA A 81 2.44 -4.04 10.24
C ALA A 81 1.61 -3.15 11.17
N GLU A 82 1.13 -2.01 10.67
CA GLU A 82 0.33 -1.02 11.39
C GLU A 82 -0.95 -0.66 10.63
N LEU A 83 -2.04 -0.46 11.38
CA LEU A 83 -3.31 0.04 10.87
C LEU A 83 -3.38 1.54 11.16
N LEU A 84 -3.61 2.34 10.12
CA LEU A 84 -3.78 3.79 10.22
C LEU A 84 -5.15 4.20 10.77
#